data_AF-A0A7S2D2H3-F1
#
_entry.id   AF-A0A7S2D2H3-F1
#
_cell.length_a   1.000
_cell.length_b   1.000
_cell.length_c   1.000
_cell.angle_alpha   90.00
_cell.angle_beta   90.00
_cell.angle_gamma   90.00
#
_symmetry.space_group_name_H-M   'P 1'
#
loop_
_entity.id
_entity.type
_entity.pdbx_description
1 polymer ?
#
loop_
_entity_poly.entity_id
_entity_poly.type
_entity_poly.pdbx_seq_one_letter_code
_entity_poly.pdbx_strand_id
1 'polypeptide(L)'
;VPRYFQDDLFHLVGERRRPPYRWFLLGPRRSGTCVHIDPLGTSAWNTVLSGRKLWVLFPPGTPKAIVKGREQLLKGEDDEAINYFVDMIPRMRRAHPELKIDQFIQYPGETIFVPGGWWHAVINLDDTIGITQNFCSKTNFPVVWRKTRTG
;
A
#
# COMPACT_ATOMS: atom_id res chain seq x y z
N VAL A 1 -2.08 17.13 -7.47
CA VAL A 1 -2.24 15.78 -8.05
C VAL A 1 -1.42 15.71 -9.34
N PRO A 2 -0.49 14.75 -9.49
CA PRO A 2 0.30 14.59 -10.71
C PRO A 2 -0.57 14.36 -11.96
N ARG A 3 -0.08 14.77 -13.14
CA ARG A 3 -0.83 14.70 -14.42
C ARG A 3 -1.35 13.31 -14.79
N TYR A 4 -0.69 12.26 -14.31
CA TYR A 4 -1.04 10.86 -14.61
C TYR A 4 -2.27 10.35 -13.86
N PHE A 5 -2.70 11.04 -12.80
CA PHE A 5 -3.71 10.55 -11.87
C PHE A 5 -4.95 11.46 -11.80
N GLN A 6 -5.23 12.19 -12.88
CA GLN A 6 -6.28 13.21 -12.92
C GLN A 6 -7.69 12.69 -13.27
N ASP A 7 -7.83 11.46 -13.79
CA ASP A 7 -9.15 10.90 -14.16
C ASP A 7 -10.15 10.88 -12.98
N ASP A 8 -9.70 10.45 -11.79
CA ASP A 8 -10.45 10.39 -10.52
C ASP A 8 -11.96 10.05 -10.63
N LEU A 9 -12.35 9.00 -11.36
CA LEU A 9 -13.75 8.75 -11.76
C LEU A 9 -14.76 8.65 -10.60
N PHE A 10 -14.30 8.44 -9.36
CA PHE A 10 -15.18 8.52 -8.18
C PHE A 10 -15.75 9.92 -7.94
N HIS A 11 -15.19 10.98 -8.53
CA HIS A 11 -15.74 12.34 -8.47
C HIS A 11 -17.19 12.39 -9.00
N LEU A 12 -17.55 11.52 -9.95
CA LEU A 12 -18.88 11.43 -10.55
C LEU A 12 -19.97 10.94 -9.56
N VAL A 13 -19.57 10.27 -8.48
CA VAL A 13 -20.50 9.81 -7.42
C VAL A 13 -20.98 10.99 -6.54
N GLY A 14 -20.21 12.09 -6.53
CA GLY A 14 -20.42 13.29 -5.74
C GLY A 14 -19.63 13.26 -4.42
N GLU A 15 -19.08 14.42 -4.03
CA GLU A 15 -18.14 14.54 -2.90
C GLU A 15 -18.66 14.04 -1.55
N ARG A 16 -19.97 14.15 -1.29
CA ARG A 16 -20.57 13.65 -0.03
C ARG A 16 -20.72 12.13 0.02
N ARG A 17 -20.78 11.47 -1.13
CA ARG A 17 -21.11 10.03 -1.25
C ARG A 17 -19.92 9.17 -1.66
N ARG A 18 -18.88 9.76 -2.26
CA ARG A 18 -17.66 9.04 -2.61
C ARG A 18 -16.93 8.56 -1.34
N PRO A 19 -16.25 7.41 -1.38
CA PRO A 19 -15.39 6.99 -0.27
C PRO A 19 -14.25 8.00 -0.01
N PRO A 20 -13.71 8.05 1.22
CA PRO A 20 -12.46 8.75 1.49
C PRO A 20 -11.36 8.26 0.56
N TYR A 21 -10.63 9.19 -0.05
CA TYR A 21 -9.75 8.87 -1.17
C TYR A 21 -8.39 9.56 -1.13
N ARG A 22 -8.18 10.53 -0.22
CA ARG A 22 -6.93 11.28 -0.11
C ARG A 22 -6.57 11.48 1.35
N TRP A 23 -5.28 11.34 1.65
CA TRP A 23 -4.77 11.41 3.01
C TRP A 23 -3.49 12.24 3.06
N PHE A 24 -3.43 13.11 4.07
CA PHE A 24 -2.18 13.68 4.55
C PHE A 24 -1.58 12.71 5.55
N LEU A 25 -0.31 12.36 5.34
CA LEU A 25 0.41 11.38 6.15
C LEU A 25 1.52 12.11 6.92
N LEU A 26 1.44 12.08 8.24
CA LEU A 26 2.50 12.52 9.13
C LEU A 26 2.73 11.40 10.15
N GLY A 27 3.98 10.96 10.28
CA GLY A 27 4.29 9.89 11.23
C GLY A 27 5.77 9.82 11.58
N PRO A 28 6.11 9.48 12.84
CA PRO A 28 7.49 9.38 13.28
C PRO A 28 8.18 8.12 12.75
N ARG A 29 9.50 8.04 12.92
CA ARG A 29 10.27 6.81 12.65
C ARG A 29 9.63 5.57 13.31
N ARG A 30 9.62 4.44 12.58
CA ARG A 30 8.97 3.14 12.92
C ARG A 30 7.45 3.09 12.79
N SER A 31 6.75 4.21 12.64
CA SER A 31 5.33 4.16 12.26
C SER A 31 5.19 3.67 10.81
N GLY A 32 4.03 3.15 10.43
CA GLY A 32 3.83 2.58 9.11
C GLY A 32 2.41 2.10 8.87
N THR A 33 2.22 1.34 7.80
CA THR A 33 0.96 0.69 7.45
C THR A 33 1.23 -0.77 7.17
N CYS A 34 0.52 -1.65 7.89
CA CYS A 34 0.61 -3.09 7.73
C CYS A 34 0.21 -3.53 6.32
N VAL A 35 0.61 -4.75 5.94
CA VAL A 35 0.39 -5.25 4.60
C VAL A 35 -1.09 -5.32 4.21
N HIS A 36 -1.47 -4.69 3.10
CA HIS A 36 -2.85 -4.61 2.64
C HIS A 36 -2.93 -4.47 1.12
N ILE A 37 -4.15 -4.53 0.58
CA ILE A 37 -4.50 -4.14 -0.78
C ILE A 37 -5.48 -2.97 -0.66
N ASP A 38 -5.32 -1.97 -1.51
CA ASP A 38 -6.24 -0.84 -1.58
C ASP A 38 -7.70 -1.26 -1.83
N PRO A 39 -8.67 -0.60 -1.17
CA PRO A 39 -10.07 -1.00 -1.23
C PRO A 39 -10.67 -0.79 -2.62
N LEU A 40 -11.76 -1.52 -2.87
CA LEU A 40 -12.56 -1.44 -4.10
C LEU A 40 -11.77 -1.61 -5.41
N GLY A 41 -10.56 -2.17 -5.36
CA GLY A 41 -9.72 -2.36 -6.56
C GLY A 41 -9.17 -1.07 -7.12
N THR A 42 -9.17 0.01 -6.34
CA THR A 42 -8.51 1.26 -6.70
C THR A 42 -7.01 1.07 -6.85
N SER A 43 -6.38 2.00 -7.58
CA SER A 43 -4.93 2.17 -7.57
C SER A 43 -4.59 3.40 -6.75
N ALA A 44 -3.34 3.53 -6.32
CA ALA A 44 -2.92 4.66 -5.51
C ALA A 44 -1.63 5.29 -6.04
N TRP A 45 -1.42 6.55 -5.69
CA TRP A 45 -0.12 7.19 -5.78
C TRP A 45 0.25 7.76 -4.41
N ASN A 46 1.53 7.66 -4.04
CA ASN A 46 2.05 8.16 -2.77
C ASN A 46 3.30 9.01 -3.05
N THR A 47 3.26 10.28 -2.69
CA THR A 47 4.40 11.19 -2.74
C THR A 47 4.91 11.44 -1.32
N VAL A 48 6.19 11.18 -1.07
CA VAL A 48 6.84 11.58 0.18
C VAL A 48 7.47 12.96 0.00
N LEU A 49 7.11 13.89 0.88
CA LEU A 49 7.56 15.28 0.84
C LEU A 49 8.80 15.49 1.73
N SER A 50 8.86 14.77 2.86
CA SER A 50 9.99 14.77 3.78
C SER A 50 10.14 13.39 4.44
N GLY A 51 11.37 13.04 4.79
CA GLY A 51 11.74 11.72 5.34
C GLY A 51 11.76 10.61 4.28
N ARG A 52 12.05 9.38 4.70
CA ARG A 52 12.14 8.20 3.83
C ARG A 52 11.16 7.11 4.24
N LYS A 53 10.64 6.39 3.25
CA LYS A 53 9.74 5.25 3.44
C LYS A 53 10.37 3.99 2.87
N LEU A 54 10.37 2.90 3.62
CA LEU A 54 10.72 1.56 3.11
C LEU A 54 9.44 0.85 2.71
N TRP A 55 9.41 0.38 1.47
CA TRP A 55 8.28 -0.31 0.87
C TRP A 55 8.58 -1.79 0.71
N VAL A 56 7.54 -2.59 0.84
CA VAL A 56 7.50 -3.97 0.35
C VAL A 56 6.23 -4.13 -0.48
N LEU A 57 6.36 -4.69 -1.68
CA LEU A 57 5.26 -5.01 -2.58
C LEU A 57 5.29 -6.49 -2.98
N PHE A 58 4.11 -7.08 -3.14
CA PHE A 58 3.93 -8.41 -3.71
C PHE A 58 2.97 -8.33 -4.90
N PRO A 59 3.24 -9.09 -5.98
CA PRO A 59 2.40 -9.07 -7.17
C PRO A 59 0.98 -9.56 -6.88
N PRO A 60 -0.01 -9.14 -7.69
CA PRO A 60 -1.35 -9.69 -7.64
C PRO A 60 -1.31 -11.20 -7.82
N GLY A 61 -2.12 -11.92 -7.05
CA GLY A 61 -2.16 -13.39 -7.06
C GLY A 61 -1.28 -14.05 -6.00
N THR A 62 -0.37 -13.33 -5.34
CA THR A 62 0.32 -13.90 -4.17
C THR A 62 -0.69 -14.27 -3.08
N PRO A 63 -0.69 -15.52 -2.58
CA PRO A 63 -1.68 -15.98 -1.61
C PRO A 63 -1.71 -15.13 -0.33
N LYS A 64 -2.92 -14.73 0.09
CA LYS A 64 -3.11 -13.96 1.34
C LYS A 64 -2.48 -14.63 2.56
N ALA A 65 -2.55 -15.96 2.64
CA ALA A 65 -1.97 -16.73 3.75
C ALA A 65 -0.46 -16.51 3.87
N ILE A 66 0.24 -16.42 2.74
CA ILE A 66 1.68 -16.16 2.68
C ILE A 66 1.95 -14.68 2.97
N VAL A 67 1.27 -13.75 2.28
CA VAL A 67 1.57 -12.31 2.40
C VAL A 67 1.30 -11.78 3.80
N LYS A 68 0.27 -12.28 4.49
CA LYS A 68 -0.01 -11.89 5.87
C LYS A 68 1.03 -12.39 6.86
N GLY A 69 1.93 -13.28 6.46
CA GLY A 69 3.08 -13.72 7.24
C GLY A 69 2.73 -14.37 8.58
N ARG A 70 1.50 -14.88 8.74
CA ARG A 70 1.00 -15.40 10.03
C ARG A 70 1.81 -16.60 10.53
N GLU A 71 2.35 -17.39 9.61
CA GLU A 71 3.25 -18.51 9.95
C GLU A 71 4.63 -18.04 10.42
N GLN A 72 5.00 -16.80 10.10
CA GLN A 72 6.27 -16.19 10.48
C GLN A 72 6.16 -15.33 11.74
N LEU A 73 4.95 -15.14 12.26
CA LEU A 73 4.70 -14.46 13.53
C LEU A 73 4.87 -15.43 14.69
N LEU A 74 5.82 -15.17 15.60
CA LEU A 74 6.05 -16.02 16.76
C LEU A 74 5.15 -15.64 17.93
N LYS A 75 4.99 -16.57 18.87
CA LYS A 75 4.21 -16.34 20.09
C LYS A 75 4.81 -15.17 20.88
N GLY A 76 4.01 -14.12 21.10
CA GLY A 76 4.39 -12.92 21.85
C GLY A 76 4.88 -11.76 20.97
N GLU A 77 4.93 -11.94 19.65
CA GLU A 77 5.16 -10.84 18.69
C GLU A 77 3.83 -10.22 18.24
N ASP A 78 3.89 -8.99 17.75
CA ASP A 78 2.77 -8.25 17.18
C ASP A 78 2.82 -8.26 15.65
N ASP A 79 1.70 -7.95 14.97
CA ASP A 79 1.61 -7.90 13.51
C ASP A 79 1.62 -6.47 12.92
N GLU A 80 2.12 -5.52 13.72
CA GLU A 80 2.35 -4.14 13.35
C GLU A 80 3.41 -4.00 12.23
N ALA A 81 3.38 -2.87 11.54
CA ALA A 81 4.27 -2.63 10.39
C ALA A 81 5.74 -2.85 10.75
N ILE A 82 6.21 -2.41 11.93
CA ILE A 82 7.60 -2.61 12.34
C ILE A 82 7.99 -4.10 12.42
N ASN A 83 7.17 -4.94 13.04
CA ASN A 83 7.41 -6.38 13.14
C ASN A 83 7.34 -7.05 11.77
N TYR A 84 6.43 -6.58 10.90
CA TYR A 84 6.33 -7.07 9.54
C TYR A 84 7.67 -6.93 8.78
N PHE A 85 8.32 -5.77 8.88
CA PHE A 85 9.59 -5.52 8.19
C PHE A 85 10.82 -6.14 8.88
N VAL A 86 10.88 -6.10 10.22
CA VAL A 86 12.06 -6.55 10.97
C VAL A 86 12.09 -8.07 11.14
N ASP A 87 10.94 -8.68 11.39
CA ASP A 87 10.84 -10.09 11.77
C ASP A 87 10.25 -10.95 10.65
N MET A 88 9.06 -10.57 10.16
CA MET A 88 8.26 -11.43 9.28
C MET A 88 8.86 -11.54 7.87
N ILE A 89 9.24 -10.42 7.23
CA ILE A 89 9.82 -10.43 5.88
C ILE A 89 11.11 -11.26 5.79
N PRO A 90 12.10 -11.13 6.69
CA PRO A 90 13.28 -11.99 6.66
C PRO A 90 12.95 -13.48 6.83
N ARG A 91 11.97 -13.82 7.69
CA ARG A 91 11.51 -15.21 7.87
C ARG A 91 10.78 -15.73 6.63
N MET A 92 9.94 -14.90 6.01
CA MET A 92 9.22 -15.25 4.77
C MET A 92 10.21 -15.51 3.64
N ARG A 93 11.24 -14.67 3.46
CA ARG A 93 12.29 -14.89 2.44
C ARG A 93 13.06 -16.20 2.63
N ARG A 94 13.25 -16.64 3.88
CA ARG A 94 13.88 -17.94 4.18
C ARG A 94 12.94 -19.12 3.92
N ALA A 95 11.67 -18.99 4.28
CA ALA A 95 10.66 -20.04 4.09
C ALA A 95 10.23 -20.20 2.63
N HIS A 96 10.20 -19.10 1.88
CA HIS A 96 9.74 -19.02 0.49
C HIS A 96 10.76 -18.25 -0.37
N PRO A 97 11.93 -18.83 -0.68
CA PRO A 97 12.95 -18.18 -1.50
C PRO A 97 12.46 -17.85 -2.92
N GLU A 98 11.46 -18.56 -3.42
CA GLU A 98 10.78 -18.32 -4.70
C GLU A 98 9.83 -17.11 -4.70
N LEU A 99 9.49 -16.60 -3.51
CA LEU A 99 8.53 -15.52 -3.36
C LEU A 99 9.10 -14.21 -3.91
N LYS A 100 8.43 -13.65 -4.91
CA LYS A 100 8.76 -12.33 -5.45
C LYS A 100 8.31 -11.25 -4.48
N ILE A 101 9.29 -10.53 -3.92
CA ILE A 101 9.10 -9.43 -2.98
C ILE A 101 9.93 -8.24 -3.45
N ASP A 102 9.27 -7.23 -3.99
CA ASP A 102 9.90 -5.97 -4.37
C ASP A 102 10.06 -5.10 -3.12
N GLN A 103 11.31 -4.75 -2.78
CA GLN A 103 11.62 -3.97 -1.59
C GLN A 103 12.58 -2.84 -1.94
N PHE A 104 12.19 -1.61 -1.61
CA PHE A 104 12.97 -0.41 -1.95
C PHE A 104 12.66 0.76 -1.02
N ILE A 105 13.57 1.73 -0.99
CA ILE A 105 13.42 2.97 -0.24
C ILE A 105 12.90 4.05 -1.19
N GLN A 106 11.86 4.75 -0.75
CA GLN A 106 11.34 5.96 -1.36
C GLN A 106 11.97 7.18 -0.65
N TYR A 107 12.53 8.10 -1.44
CA TYR A 107 13.20 9.31 -1.01
C TYR A 107 12.32 10.56 -1.19
N PRO A 108 12.60 11.67 -0.46
CA PRO A 108 11.89 12.94 -0.61
C PRO A 108 11.75 13.40 -2.06
N GLY A 109 10.52 13.78 -2.45
CA GLY A 109 10.17 14.21 -3.80
C GLY A 109 9.73 13.07 -4.72
N GLU A 110 10.00 11.81 -4.39
CA GLU A 110 9.60 10.67 -5.22
C GLU A 110 8.11 10.35 -5.07
N THR A 111 7.49 9.91 -6.17
CA THR A 111 6.10 9.45 -6.20
C THR A 111 6.05 8.00 -6.63
N ILE A 112 5.52 7.14 -5.77
CA ILE A 112 5.27 5.73 -6.07
C ILE A 112 3.86 5.58 -6.63
N PHE A 113 3.72 4.81 -7.70
CA PHE A 113 2.43 4.33 -8.22
C PHE A 113 2.21 2.89 -7.77
N VAL A 114 1.07 2.62 -7.12
CA VAL A 114 0.67 1.28 -6.66
C VAL A 114 -0.51 0.83 -7.51
N PRO A 115 -0.32 -0.14 -8.43
CA PRO A 115 -1.42 -0.66 -9.22
C PRO A 115 -2.43 -1.42 -8.34
N GLY A 116 -3.71 -1.38 -8.74
CA GLY A 116 -4.75 -2.06 -7.99
C GLY A 116 -4.51 -3.57 -7.90
N GLY A 117 -4.71 -4.14 -6.71
CA GLY A 117 -4.53 -5.58 -6.45
C GLY A 117 -3.13 -5.99 -5.97
N TRP A 118 -2.18 -5.07 -5.89
CA TRP A 118 -0.86 -5.33 -5.31
C TRP A 118 -0.92 -5.26 -3.79
N TRP A 119 -0.40 -6.30 -3.13
CA TRP A 119 -0.18 -6.23 -1.70
C TRP A 119 1.00 -5.31 -1.42
N HIS A 120 0.86 -4.45 -0.42
CA HIS A 120 1.93 -3.54 -0.06
C HIS A 120 1.91 -3.21 1.43
N ALA A 121 3.11 -3.01 1.98
CA ALA A 121 3.35 -2.53 3.34
C ALA A 121 4.37 -1.40 3.28
N VAL A 122 4.30 -0.48 4.26
CA VAL A 122 5.19 0.68 4.32
C VAL A 122 5.63 0.92 5.75
N ILE A 123 6.90 1.24 5.94
CA ILE A 123 7.42 1.73 7.22
C ILE A 123 8.23 3.02 7.03
N ASN A 124 8.08 3.94 7.97
CA ASN A 124 8.80 5.20 8.01
C ASN A 124 10.18 4.98 8.62
N LEU A 125 11.23 5.26 7.84
CA LEU A 125 12.62 5.13 8.30
C LEU A 125 13.08 6.33 9.13
N ASP A 126 12.42 7.47 8.94
CA ASP A 126 12.62 8.74 9.64
C ASP A 126 11.25 9.32 10.03
N ASP A 127 11.20 10.55 10.56
CA ASP A 127 9.96 11.30 10.63
C ASP A 127 9.54 11.71 9.20
N THR A 128 8.32 11.34 8.80
CA THR A 128 7.88 11.48 7.40
C THR A 128 6.66 12.37 7.26
N ILE A 129 6.64 13.14 6.18
CA ILE A 129 5.48 13.86 5.68
C ILE A 129 5.22 13.39 4.26
N GLY A 130 3.99 13.00 3.95
CA GLY A 130 3.60 12.57 2.61
C GLY A 130 2.13 12.81 2.32
N ILE A 131 1.77 12.64 1.05
CA ILE A 131 0.39 12.72 0.57
C ILE A 131 0.14 11.50 -0.31
N THR A 132 -1.01 10.87 -0.12
CA THR A 132 -1.44 9.74 -0.94
C THR A 132 -2.88 9.90 -1.35
N GLN A 133 -3.21 9.37 -2.53
CA GLN A 133 -4.59 9.31 -3.01
C GLN A 133 -4.85 8.02 -3.77
N ASN A 134 -5.99 7.41 -3.46
CA ASN A 134 -6.57 6.33 -4.22
C ASN A 134 -7.44 6.91 -5.34
N PHE A 135 -7.40 6.28 -6.51
CA PHE A 135 -8.13 6.76 -7.67
C PHE A 135 -8.69 5.62 -8.53
N CYS A 136 -9.83 5.92 -9.12
CA CYS A 136 -10.41 5.15 -10.21
C CYS A 136 -10.07 5.88 -11.52
N SER A 137 -9.49 5.17 -12.48
CA SER A 137 -9.13 5.67 -13.81
C SER A 137 -9.85 4.85 -14.87
N LYS A 138 -9.81 5.30 -16.12
CA LYS A 138 -10.36 4.52 -17.25
C LYS A 138 -9.75 3.11 -17.32
N THR A 139 -8.48 2.97 -16.96
CA THR A 139 -7.75 1.69 -16.99
C THR A 139 -8.24 0.70 -15.93
N ASN A 140 -8.42 1.14 -14.68
CA ASN A 140 -8.83 0.23 -13.59
C ASN A 140 -10.36 0.18 -13.37
N PHE A 141 -11.13 1.02 -14.07
CA PHE A 141 -12.59 1.10 -13.95
C PHE A 141 -13.32 -0.26 -14.04
N PRO A 142 -13.00 -1.19 -14.97
CA PRO A 142 -13.70 -2.48 -15.02
C PRO A 142 -13.53 -3.33 -13.75
N VAL A 143 -12.41 -3.19 -13.03
CA VAL A 143 -12.18 -3.88 -11.76
C VAL A 143 -12.88 -3.14 -10.63
N VAL A 144 -12.74 -1.81 -10.59
CA VAL A 144 -13.36 -0.96 -9.56
C VAL A 144 -14.87 -1.11 -9.57
N TRP A 145 -15.49 -0.95 -10.73
CA TRP A 145 -16.94 -1.10 -10.91
C TRP A 145 -17.46 -2.43 -10.38
N ARG A 146 -16.82 -3.55 -10.74
CA ARG A 146 -17.24 -4.88 -10.27
C ARG A 146 -17.18 -5.02 -8.77
N LYS A 147 -16.14 -4.48 -8.12
CA LYS A 147 -15.97 -4.53 -6.66
C LYS A 147 -16.92 -3.58 -5.94
N THR A 148 -17.15 -2.39 -6.47
CA THR A 148 -18.09 -1.40 -5.90
C THR A 148 -19.54 -1.85 -6.02
N ARG A 149 -19.93 -2.56 -7.08
CA ARG A 149 -21.31 -3.06 -7.23
C ARG A 149 -21.69 -4.13 -6.20
N THR A 150 -20.71 -4.87 -5.69
CA THR A 150 -20.93 -6.02 -4.78
C THR A 150 -20.75 -5.69 -3.31
N GLY A 151 -20.20 -4.51 -2.98
CA GLY A 151 -19.96 -4.06 -1.60
C GLY A 151 -21.01 -3.05 -1.19
#